data_AF-A0AAV4PZL2-F1
#
_entry.id   AF-A0AAV4PZL2-F1
#
_cell.length_a   1.000
_cell.length_b   1.000
_cell.length_c   1.000
_cell.angle_alpha   90.00
_cell.angle_beta   90.00
_cell.angle_gamma   90.00
#
_symmetry.space_group_name_H-M   'P 1'
#
loop_
_entity.id
_entity.type
_entity.pdbx_description
1 polymer ?
#
loop_
_entity_poly.entity_id
_entity_poly.type
_entity_poly.pdbx_seq_one_letter_code
_entity_poly.pdbx_strand_id
1 'polypeptide(L)'
;MRSKAGARINDDLLKSLFLQRLPTNVQQILAISNDNLDKLAEMADGIMLTSSAPVVNAVAESADQPDLRTTLCEITSRLEARTRDQSRGRNQRRSASRSRQTENPEHCWSYRKFKQEVTKCRPACAYQTENF
;
A
#
# COMPACT_ATOMS: atom_id res chain seq x y z
N MET A 1 2.89 -36.79 25.47
CA MET A 1 3.30 -37.82 24.49
C MET A 1 3.53 -39.18 25.17
N ARG A 2 2.47 -39.80 25.70
CA ARG A 2 2.50 -41.22 26.09
C ARG A 2 1.23 -41.87 25.55
N SER A 3 1.29 -42.28 24.28
CA SER A 3 0.28 -43.22 23.76
C SER A 3 0.44 -44.53 24.50
N LYS A 4 -0.65 -45.27 24.70
CA LYS A 4 -0.76 -46.52 25.48
C LYS A 4 0.13 -47.69 25.01
N ALA A 5 1.13 -47.43 24.16
CA ALA A 5 2.26 -48.30 23.83
C ALA A 5 3.49 -48.09 24.75
N GLY A 6 3.33 -47.37 25.87
CA GLY A 6 4.41 -46.93 26.78
C GLY A 6 5.16 -48.02 27.56
N ALA A 7 4.98 -49.31 27.24
CA ALA A 7 5.67 -50.41 27.91
C ALA A 7 6.99 -50.85 27.23
N ARG A 8 7.32 -50.29 26.05
CA ARG A 8 8.49 -50.74 25.26
C ARG A 8 9.52 -49.67 24.91
N ILE A 9 9.30 -48.42 25.31
CA ILE A 9 10.20 -47.32 24.99
C ILE A 9 10.94 -46.93 26.26
N ASN A 10 12.28 -47.01 26.23
CA ASN A 10 13.13 -46.67 27.35
C ASN A 10 12.96 -45.18 27.69
N ASP A 11 12.80 -44.86 28.98
CA ASP A 11 12.63 -43.47 29.42
C ASP A 11 13.86 -42.61 29.10
N ASP A 12 15.07 -43.19 29.07
CA ASP A 12 16.30 -42.50 28.64
C ASP A 12 16.27 -42.09 27.17
N LEU A 13 15.71 -42.94 26.31
CA LEU A 13 15.50 -42.61 24.90
C LEU A 13 14.51 -41.47 24.76
N LEU A 14 13.40 -41.51 25.52
CA LEU A 14 12.43 -40.42 25.55
C LEU A 14 13.06 -39.11 26.05
N LYS A 15 13.93 -39.15 27.07
CA LYS A 15 14.68 -37.98 27.54
C LYS A 15 15.58 -37.42 26.45
N SER A 16 16.32 -38.27 25.75
CA SER A 16 17.19 -37.84 24.65
C SER A 16 16.40 -37.17 23.52
N LEU A 17 15.27 -37.77 23.10
CA LEU A 17 14.40 -37.23 22.05
C LEU A 17 13.72 -35.93 22.47
N PHE A 18 13.30 -35.85 23.74
CA PHE A 18 12.71 -34.65 24.31
C PHE A 18 13.71 -33.49 24.29
N LEU A 19 14.93 -33.70 24.77
CA LEU A 19 15.98 -32.69 24.73
C LEU A 19 16.30 -32.27 23.29
N GLN A 20 16.49 -33.22 22.36
CA GLN A 20 16.78 -32.93 20.95
C GLN A 20 15.76 -32.02 20.26
N ARG A 21 14.50 -31.99 20.72
CA ARG A 21 13.42 -31.18 20.13
C ARG A 21 13.36 -29.75 20.68
N LEU A 22 14.10 -29.45 21.75
CA LEU A 22 14.13 -28.14 22.37
C LEU A 22 15.20 -27.22 21.75
N PRO A 23 15.05 -25.90 21.84
CA PRO A 23 16.11 -24.95 21.49
C PRO A 23 17.39 -25.16 22.32
N THR A 24 18.55 -24.86 21.74
CA THR A 24 19.88 -25.13 22.34
C THR A 24 20.05 -24.50 23.73
N ASN A 25 19.52 -23.30 23.95
CA ASN A 25 19.55 -22.61 25.24
C ASN A 25 18.76 -23.38 26.33
N VAL A 26 17.62 -23.97 25.97
CA VAL A 26 16.82 -24.77 26.89
C VAL A 26 17.48 -26.13 27.14
N GLN A 27 18.05 -26.75 26.11
CA GLN A 27 18.79 -28.02 26.23
C GLN A 27 19.96 -27.91 27.21
N GLN A 28 20.77 -26.85 27.11
CA GLN A 28 21.94 -26.64 27.97
C GLN A 28 21.57 -26.54 29.46
N ILE A 29 20.44 -25.90 29.76
CA ILE A 29 19.95 -25.75 31.13
C ILE A 29 19.43 -27.09 31.66
N LEU A 30 18.65 -27.81 30.85
CA LEU A 30 18.05 -29.08 31.25
C LEU A 30 19.05 -30.26 31.27
N ALA A 31 20.14 -30.19 30.52
CA ALA A 31 21.15 -31.26 30.47
C ALA A 31 21.84 -31.53 31.82
N ILE A 32 21.82 -30.56 32.73
CA ILE A 32 22.38 -30.67 34.09
C ILE A 32 21.38 -31.33 35.05
N SER A 33 20.09 -31.28 34.73
CA SER A 33 19.02 -31.85 35.57
C SER A 33 18.78 -33.33 35.24
N ASN A 34 18.72 -34.19 36.28
CA ASN A 34 18.46 -35.62 36.13
C ASN A 34 17.00 -36.01 36.44
N ASP A 35 16.07 -35.07 36.27
CA ASP A 35 14.69 -35.24 36.65
C ASP A 35 13.90 -36.19 35.73
N ASN A 36 12.69 -36.54 36.15
CA ASN A 36 11.73 -37.28 35.34
C ASN A 36 11.25 -36.44 34.16
N LEU A 37 10.84 -37.10 33.08
CA LEU A 37 10.37 -36.45 31.85
C LEU A 37 9.30 -35.39 32.07
N ASP A 38 8.34 -35.66 32.96
CA ASP A 38 7.24 -34.73 33.24
C ASP A 38 7.75 -33.43 33.88
N LYS A 39 8.74 -33.53 34.78
CA LYS A 39 9.38 -32.37 35.41
C LYS A 39 10.29 -31.62 34.45
N LEU A 40 11.02 -32.34 33.60
CA LEU A 40 11.83 -31.74 32.53
C LEU A 40 10.94 -30.93 31.56
N ALA A 41 9.74 -31.42 31.27
CA ALA A 41 8.76 -30.70 30.45
C ALA A 41 8.27 -29.42 31.13
N GLU A 42 7.90 -29.50 32.40
CA GLU A 42 7.48 -28.32 33.17
C GLU A 42 8.59 -27.25 33.27
N MET A 43 9.83 -27.68 33.49
CA MET A 43 10.98 -26.76 33.49
C MET A 43 11.26 -26.17 32.10
N ALA A 44 11.14 -26.96 31.03
CA ALA A 44 11.27 -26.47 29.67
C ALA A 44 10.26 -25.36 29.37
N ASP A 45 8.99 -25.57 29.74
CA ASP A 45 7.92 -24.58 29.56
C ASP A 45 8.22 -23.29 30.35
N GLY A 46 8.67 -23.41 31.61
CA GLY A 46 9.07 -22.26 32.42
C GLY A 46 10.23 -21.45 31.82
N ILE A 47 11.25 -22.14 31.28
CA ILE A 47 12.38 -21.51 30.60
C ILE A 47 11.92 -20.85 29.30
N MET A 48 11.06 -21.48 28.51
CA MET A 48 10.54 -20.90 27.26
C MET A 48 9.71 -19.63 27.52
N LEU A 49 8.96 -19.59 28.61
CA LEU A 49 8.21 -18.39 29.03
C LEU A 49 9.13 -17.24 29.46
N THR A 50 10.21 -17.53 30.18
CA THR A 50 11.17 -16.49 30.64
C THR A 50 12.18 -16.08 29.58
N SER A 51 12.55 -17.00 28.68
CA SER A 51 13.45 -16.75 27.55
C SER A 51 12.77 -16.10 26.35
N SER A 52 11.49 -15.77 26.47
CA SER A 52 10.79 -14.81 25.61
C SER A 52 11.32 -13.38 25.78
N ALA A 53 12.65 -13.19 25.75
CA ALA A 53 13.16 -12.06 25.00
C ALA A 53 12.66 -12.24 23.56
N PRO A 54 12.25 -11.18 22.85
CA PRO A 54 11.85 -11.33 21.46
C PRO A 54 13.06 -11.87 20.71
N VAL A 55 13.06 -13.18 20.45
CA VAL A 55 13.85 -13.75 19.38
C VAL A 55 13.19 -13.16 18.15
N VAL A 56 13.68 -11.98 17.76
CA VAL A 56 13.47 -11.42 16.45
C VAL A 56 14.05 -12.50 15.56
N ASN A 57 13.17 -13.37 15.05
CA ASN A 57 13.53 -14.28 13.99
C ASN A 57 14.08 -13.33 12.93
N ALA A 58 15.40 -13.36 12.73
CA ALA A 58 16.03 -12.52 11.73
C ALA A 58 15.33 -12.91 10.43
N VAL A 59 14.44 -12.05 9.96
CA VAL A 59 13.87 -12.20 8.63
C VAL A 59 15.10 -12.08 7.75
N ALA A 60 15.56 -13.20 7.21
CA ALA A 60 16.60 -13.18 6.20
C ALA A 60 16.09 -12.17 5.17
N GLU A 61 16.82 -11.06 5.02
CA GLU A 61 16.48 -10.03 4.05
C GLU A 61 16.47 -10.72 2.69
N SER A 62 15.28 -11.13 2.26
CA SER A 62 15.07 -11.63 0.92
C SER A 62 15.36 -10.44 0.03
N ALA A 63 16.47 -10.50 -0.71
CA ALA A 63 16.98 -9.44 -1.57
C ALA A 63 15.98 -8.94 -2.63
N ASP A 64 14.84 -9.63 -2.77
CA ASP A 64 13.75 -9.32 -3.71
C ASP A 64 12.58 -8.54 -3.10
N GLN A 65 12.62 -8.13 -1.83
CA GLN A 65 11.62 -7.18 -1.31
C GLN A 65 12.01 -5.75 -1.71
N PRO A 66 11.22 -5.05 -2.55
CA PRO A 66 11.46 -3.64 -2.77
C PRO A 66 11.36 -2.94 -1.42
N ASP A 67 12.41 -2.22 -1.03
CA ASP A 67 12.49 -1.49 0.23
C ASP A 67 11.17 -0.73 0.43
N LEU A 68 10.43 -1.05 1.49
CA LEU A 68 9.14 -0.46 1.80
C LEU A 68 9.20 1.07 1.73
N ARG A 69 10.35 1.68 2.09
CA ARG A 69 10.56 3.11 1.98
C ARG A 69 10.54 3.62 0.55
N THR A 70 11.12 2.87 -0.40
CA THR A 70 11.11 3.20 -1.82
C THR A 70 9.69 3.14 -2.40
N THR A 71 8.91 2.11 -2.05
CA THR A 71 7.52 2.00 -2.50
C THR A 71 6.65 3.12 -1.94
N LEU A 72 6.86 3.51 -0.68
CA LEU A 72 6.16 4.64 -0.06
C LEU A 72 6.52 5.97 -0.74
N CYS A 73 7.80 6.23 -1.00
CA CYS A 73 8.25 7.41 -1.74
C CYS A 73 7.67 7.47 -3.17
N GLU A 74 7.59 6.33 -3.85
CA GLU A 74 7.01 6.27 -5.19
C GLU A 74 5.51 6.59 -5.15
N ILE A 75 4.76 6.01 -4.21
CA ILE A 75 3.32 6.26 -4.06
C ILE A 75 3.05 7.73 -3.73
N THR A 76 3.80 8.33 -2.80
CA THR A 76 3.62 9.74 -2.44
C THR A 76 3.91 10.66 -3.63
N SER A 77 4.98 10.41 -4.39
CA SER A 77 5.31 11.20 -5.58
C SER A 77 4.21 11.14 -6.66
N ARG A 78 3.63 9.96 -6.88
CA ARG A 78 2.52 9.77 -7.84
C ARG A 78 1.25 10.50 -7.41
N LEU A 79 0.97 10.55 -6.10
CA LEU A 79 -0.17 11.30 -5.55
C LEU A 79 0.04 12.82 -5.68
N GLU A 80 1.23 13.32 -5.41
CA GLU A 80 1.57 14.74 -5.57
C GLU A 80 1.46 15.20 -7.04
N ALA A 81 1.91 14.38 -8.00
CA ALA A 81 1.78 14.71 -9.42
C ALA A 81 0.31 14.81 -9.84
N ARG A 82 -0.54 13.85 -9.44
CA ARG A 82 -1.98 13.86 -9.77
C ARG A 82 -2.72 15.07 -9.21
N THR A 83 -2.40 15.51 -8.00
CA THR A 83 -3.04 16.68 -7.39
C THR A 83 -2.66 17.98 -8.09
N ARG A 84 -1.39 18.11 -8.51
CA ARG A 84 -0.92 19.27 -9.29
C ARG A 84 -1.63 19.38 -10.63
N ASP A 85 -1.80 18.29 -11.37
CA ASP A 85 -2.47 18.32 -12.68
C ASP A 85 -3.95 18.69 -12.59
N GLN A 86 -4.66 18.24 -11.54
CA GLN A 86 -6.05 18.64 -11.31
C GLN A 86 -6.19 20.14 -11.05
N SER A 87 -5.26 20.74 -10.30
CA SER A 87 -5.30 22.18 -10.01
C SER A 87 -5.09 23.05 -11.26
N ARG A 88 -4.18 22.64 -12.15
CA ARG A 88 -3.91 23.35 -13.43
C ARG A 88 -5.08 23.23 -14.40
N GLY A 89 -5.68 22.04 -14.53
CA GLY A 89 -6.84 21.81 -15.40
C GLY A 89 -8.10 22.58 -14.98
N ARG A 90 -8.25 22.88 -13.69
CA ARG A 90 -9.42 23.62 -13.16
C ARG A 90 -9.33 25.12 -13.41
N ASN A 91 -8.12 25.70 -13.37
CA ASN A 91 -7.91 27.13 -13.63
C ASN A 91 -7.98 27.48 -15.11
N GLN A 92 -7.64 26.55 -16.02
CA GLN A 92 -7.68 26.82 -17.46
C GLN A 92 -9.12 26.99 -18.02
N ARG A 93 -10.14 26.43 -17.34
CA ARG A 93 -11.53 26.47 -17.83
C ARG A 93 -12.23 27.81 -17.65
N ARG A 94 -11.69 28.75 -16.88
CA ARG A 94 -12.34 30.06 -16.61
C ARG A 94 -11.73 31.25 -17.36
N SER A 95 -10.61 31.07 -18.07
CA SER A 95 -9.92 32.18 -18.75
C SER A 95 -10.31 32.36 -20.23
N ALA A 96 -11.25 31.57 -20.75
CA ALA A 96 -11.74 31.73 -22.13
C ALA A 96 -12.83 32.81 -22.28
N SER A 97 -12.92 33.74 -21.32
CA SER A 97 -13.63 35.01 -21.48
C SER A 97 -12.79 35.92 -22.36
N ARG A 98 -12.75 35.59 -23.65
CA ARG A 98 -12.17 36.39 -24.72
C ARG A 98 -12.45 37.87 -24.45
N SER A 99 -11.36 38.62 -24.31
CA SER A 99 -11.26 40.04 -24.64
C SER A 99 -12.35 40.45 -25.62
N ARG A 100 -13.39 41.14 -25.13
CA ARG A 100 -14.35 41.85 -25.98
C ARG A 100 -13.66 43.13 -26.43
N GLN A 101 -12.64 43.00 -27.28
CA GLN A 101 -12.05 44.14 -27.95
C GLN A 101 -13.01 44.59 -29.04
N THR A 102 -13.67 45.72 -28.78
CA THR A 102 -14.18 46.69 -29.77
C THR A 102 -14.86 46.08 -31.00
N GLU A 103 -16.08 45.56 -30.83
CA GLU A 103 -16.89 45.11 -31.96
C GLU A 103 -18.25 45.82 -31.97
N ASN A 104 -18.55 46.39 -33.13
CA ASN A 104 -19.72 47.21 -33.45
C ASN A 104 -21.00 46.62 -32.82
N PRO A 105 -21.70 47.33 -31.91
CA PRO A 105 -22.91 46.85 -31.22
C PRO A 105 -23.99 46.35 -32.18
N GLU A 106 -23.99 46.90 -33.38
CA GLU A 106 -24.92 46.69 -34.48
C GLU A 106 -24.93 45.25 -35.04
N HIS A 107 -23.87 44.46 -34.83
CA HIS A 107 -23.80 43.10 -35.39
C HIS A 107 -24.04 42.01 -34.34
N CYS A 108 -24.84 40.99 -34.69
CA CYS A 108 -25.09 39.84 -33.81
C CYS A 108 -23.89 38.89 -33.70
N TRP A 109 -23.90 38.04 -32.66
CA TRP A 109 -22.82 37.07 -32.41
C TRP A 109 -22.52 36.16 -33.61
N SER A 110 -23.55 35.73 -34.34
CA SER A 110 -23.36 34.88 -35.53
C SER A 110 -22.50 35.59 -36.59
N TYR A 111 -22.82 36.84 -36.92
CA TYR A 111 -22.01 37.64 -37.85
C TYR A 111 -20.60 37.91 -37.31
N ARG A 112 -20.44 38.17 -36.01
CA ARG A 112 -19.11 38.35 -35.41
C ARG A 112 -18.24 37.10 -35.54
N LYS A 113 -18.85 35.92 -35.47
CA LYS A 113 -18.13 34.64 -35.53
C LYS A 113 -17.81 34.18 -36.96
N PHE A 114 -18.72 34.37 -37.92
CA PHE A 114 -18.58 33.82 -39.28
C PHE A 114 -18.61 34.86 -40.41
N LYS A 115 -18.78 36.15 -40.09
CA LYS A 115 -18.77 37.29 -41.04
C LYS A 115 -19.75 37.08 -42.21
N GLN A 116 -19.30 37.26 -43.45
CA GLN A 116 -20.11 37.17 -44.68
C GLN A 116 -20.50 35.73 -45.04
N GLU A 117 -19.99 34.73 -44.32
CA GLU A 117 -20.34 33.31 -44.50
C GLU A 117 -21.59 32.90 -43.67
N VAL A 118 -22.24 33.86 -43.01
CA VAL A 118 -23.45 33.59 -42.22
C VAL A 118 -24.66 33.44 -43.13
N THR A 119 -25.33 32.29 -43.05
CA THR A 119 -26.61 32.06 -43.73
C THR A 119 -27.83 32.58 -42.96
N LYS A 120 -27.69 32.82 -41.64
CA LYS A 120 -28.79 33.29 -40.78
C LYS A 120 -28.30 34.24 -39.69
N CYS A 121 -28.81 35.47 -39.68
CA CYS A 121 -28.63 36.43 -38.58
C CYS A 121 -29.86 36.48 -37.65
N ARG A 122 -29.64 36.83 -36.38
CA ARG A 122 -30.74 37.07 -35.42
C ARG A 122 -31.32 38.47 -35.59
N PRO A 123 -32.64 38.69 -35.42
CA PRO A 123 -33.27 40.00 -35.52
C PRO A 123 -32.66 41.04 -34.56
N ALA A 124 -32.67 42.31 -34.99
CA ALA A 124 -31.88 43.44 -34.48
C ALA A 124 -30.38 43.46 -34.86
N CYS A 125 -29.95 42.58 -35.78
CA CYS A 125 -28.64 42.68 -36.43
C CYS A 125 -28.69 43.62 -37.64
N ALA A 126 -27.78 44.59 -37.73
CA ALA A 126 -27.67 45.50 -38.87
C ALA A 126 -27.20 44.82 -40.17
N TYR A 127 -26.64 43.60 -40.08
CA TYR A 127 -26.30 42.81 -41.26
C TYR A 127 -27.52 42.02 -41.72
N GLN A 128 -27.99 42.32 -42.94
CA GLN A 128 -29.05 41.59 -43.62
C GLN A 128 -28.43 40.52 -44.52
N THR A 129 -28.71 39.25 -44.23
CA THR A 129 -28.40 38.15 -45.13
C THR A 129 -29.44 38.16 -46.25
N GLU A 130 -29.03 38.39 -47.50
CA GLU A 130 -29.91 38.23 -48.65
C GLU A 130 -30.33 36.75 -48.73
N ASN A 131 -31.62 36.49 -48.47
CA ASN A 131 -32.20 35.17 -48.62
C ASN A 131 -32.40 34.92 -50.11
N PHE A 132 -31.67 33.96 -50.68
CA PHE A 132 -32.08 33.27 -51.91
C PHE A 132 -32.98 32.10 -51.57
#